data_AF-A0A819ZKC7-F1
#
_entry.id   AF-A0A819ZKC7-F1
#
_cell.length_a   1.000
_cell.length_b   1.000
_cell.length_c   1.000
_cell.angle_alpha   90.00
_cell.angle_beta   90.00
_cell.angle_gamma   90.00
#
_symmetry.space_group_name_H-M   'P 1'
#
loop_
_entity.id
_entity.type
_entity.pdbx_description
1 polymer ?
#
loop_
_entity_poly.entity_id
_entity_poly.type
_entity_poly.pdbx_seq_one_letter_code
_entity_poly.pdbx_strand_id
1 'polypeptide(L)'
;MSSAYRECQRRLLRAEIGFKYRDLRILKKNYMYDLNELKENVPDNIFQHISKYIINRSRALLYMKEDNLQRKINSFQSRQRRVPRIDQNVVKNLSSRILSHDETDCLAHGLDYGLVPKKADDMNIVSNIENFFHRITDISQHHKKLMSEVTNKDTVDGCDVCVLDSKEMTLASSFRSITD
;
A
#
# COMPACT_ATOMS: atom_id res chain seq x y z
N MET A 1 -12.37 17.18 21.23
CA MET A 1 -12.70 16.51 19.96
C MET A 1 -13.44 17.43 19.01
N SER A 2 -12.64 18.16 18.23
CA SER A 2 -13.03 19.08 17.18
C SER A 2 -13.80 18.38 16.05
N SER A 3 -14.48 19.19 15.24
CA SER A 3 -15.10 18.70 14.00
C SER A 3 -14.03 18.21 13.02
N ALA A 4 -12.89 18.92 12.94
CA ALA A 4 -11.77 18.60 12.07
C ALA A 4 -11.14 17.23 12.38
N TYR A 5 -10.95 16.90 13.66
CA TYR A 5 -10.43 15.58 14.08
C TYR A 5 -11.32 14.44 13.60
N ARG A 6 -12.63 14.59 13.83
CA ARG A 6 -13.64 13.58 13.46
C ARG A 6 -13.71 13.40 11.95
N GLU A 7 -13.57 14.47 11.18
CA GLU A 7 -13.52 14.39 9.72
C GLU A 7 -12.27 13.67 9.21
N CYS A 8 -11.10 13.97 9.77
CA CYS A 8 -9.86 13.27 9.41
C CYS A 8 -9.95 11.77 9.69
N GLN A 9 -10.45 11.38 10.87
CA GLN A 9 -10.67 9.98 11.22
C GLN A 9 -11.64 9.29 10.26
N ARG A 10 -12.74 9.96 9.87
CA ARG A 10 -13.69 9.42 8.87
C ARG A 10 -13.03 9.23 7.51
N ARG A 11 -12.19 10.17 7.07
CA ARG A 11 -11.46 10.08 5.80
C ARG A 11 -10.46 8.93 5.79
N LEU A 12 -9.68 8.78 6.86
CA LEU A 12 -8.74 7.66 7.02
C LEU A 12 -9.47 6.31 7.00
N LEU A 13 -10.58 6.19 7.74
CA LEU A 13 -11.39 4.98 7.74
C LEU A 13 -11.93 4.65 6.35
N ARG A 14 -12.44 5.65 5.60
CA ARG A 14 -12.92 5.45 4.23
C ARG A 14 -11.81 5.02 3.28
N ALA A 15 -10.61 5.60 3.41
CA ALA A 15 -9.46 5.23 2.61
C ALA A 15 -9.03 3.78 2.88
N GLU A 16 -8.96 3.39 4.16
CA GLU A 16 -8.65 2.00 4.57
C GLU A 16 -9.68 1.01 4.02
N ILE A 17 -10.97 1.34 4.13
CA ILE A 17 -12.05 0.53 3.54
C ILE A 17 -11.84 0.37 2.02
N GLY A 18 -11.54 1.48 1.32
CA GLY A 18 -11.26 1.45 -0.11
C GLY A 18 -10.06 0.58 -0.46
N PHE A 19 -8.97 0.68 0.32
CA PHE A 19 -7.78 -0.15 0.16
C PHE A 19 -8.10 -1.63 0.33
N LYS A 20 -8.83 -2.02 1.39
CA LYS A 20 -9.25 -3.40 1.61
C LYS A 20 -10.14 -3.95 0.49
N TYR A 21 -11.03 -3.13 -0.06
CA TYR A 21 -11.83 -3.55 -1.22
C TYR A 21 -10.98 -3.78 -2.48
N ARG A 22 -9.93 -2.98 -2.68
CA ARG A 22 -8.98 -3.18 -3.78
C ARG A 22 -8.21 -4.50 -3.60
N ASP A 23 -7.67 -4.74 -2.42
CA ASP A 23 -6.97 -5.98 -2.10
C ASP A 23 -7.87 -7.21 -2.30
N LEU A 24 -9.11 -7.13 -1.83
CA LEU A 24 -10.09 -8.21 -2.00
C LEU A 24 -10.37 -8.48 -3.47
N ARG A 25 -10.44 -7.45 -4.31
CA ARG A 25 -10.62 -7.62 -5.76
C ARG A 25 -9.44 -8.34 -6.40
N ILE A 26 -8.22 -7.97 -6.04
CA ILE A 26 -7.00 -8.63 -6.53
C ILE A 26 -6.99 -10.09 -6.08
N LEU A 27 -7.22 -10.34 -4.79
CA LEU A 27 -7.24 -11.69 -4.23
C LEU A 27 -8.32 -12.57 -4.88
N LYS A 28 -9.50 -12.01 -5.17
CA LYS A 28 -10.57 -12.71 -5.89
C LYS A 28 -10.13 -13.07 -7.31
N LYS A 29 -9.42 -12.17 -8.01
CA LYS A 29 -8.91 -12.44 -9.36
C LYS A 29 -7.89 -13.59 -9.33
N ASN A 30 -6.94 -13.55 -8.40
CA ASN A 30 -5.92 -14.60 -8.25
C ASN A 30 -6.57 -15.94 -7.89
N TYR A 31 -7.51 -15.95 -6.94
CA TYR A 31 -8.27 -17.16 -6.61
C TYR A 31 -9.01 -17.77 -7.80
N MET A 32 -9.59 -16.95 -8.68
CA MET A 32 -10.24 -17.46 -9.90
C MET A 32 -9.23 -18.01 -10.91
N TYR A 33 -8.05 -17.42 -11.01
CA TYR A 33 -6.97 -17.94 -11.83
C TYR A 33 -6.52 -19.32 -11.34
N ASP A 34 -6.16 -19.42 -10.05
CA ASP A 34 -5.74 -20.69 -9.42
C ASP A 34 -6.81 -21.77 -9.55
N LEU A 35 -8.09 -21.39 -9.45
CA LEU A 35 -9.21 -22.33 -9.57
C LEU A 35 -9.39 -22.83 -11.00
N ASN A 36 -9.19 -21.99 -12.00
CA ASN A 36 -9.23 -22.40 -13.41
C ASN A 36 -8.03 -23.30 -13.74
N GLU A 37 -6.83 -22.93 -13.29
CA GLU A 37 -5.62 -23.75 -13.46
C GLU A 37 -5.80 -25.12 -12.80
N LEU A 38 -6.35 -25.17 -11.58
CA LEU A 38 -6.62 -26.45 -10.91
C LEU A 38 -7.64 -27.30 -11.69
N LYS A 39 -8.65 -26.67 -12.29
CA LYS A 39 -9.67 -27.37 -13.08
C LYS A 39 -9.10 -27.96 -14.37
N GLU A 40 -8.16 -27.28 -15.00
CA GLU A 40 -7.50 -27.77 -16.22
C GLU A 40 -6.54 -28.94 -15.94
N ASN A 41 -5.91 -28.95 -14.76
CA ASN A 41 -4.89 -29.94 -14.40
C ASN A 41 -5.41 -31.18 -13.66
N VAL A 42 -6.65 -31.17 -13.18
CA VAL A 42 -7.18 -32.21 -12.29
C VAL A 42 -8.51 -32.76 -12.80
N PRO A 43 -8.74 -34.08 -12.74
CA PRO A 43 -10.03 -34.68 -13.04
C PRO A 43 -11.19 -34.05 -12.25
N ASP A 44 -12.34 -33.85 -12.90
CA ASP A 44 -13.50 -33.14 -12.34
C ASP A 44 -13.99 -33.71 -11.00
N ASN A 45 -13.92 -35.03 -10.80
CA ASN A 45 -14.32 -35.69 -9.55
C ASN A 45 -13.42 -35.28 -8.37
N ILE A 46 -12.11 -35.17 -8.58
CA ILE A 46 -11.14 -34.72 -7.57
C ILE A 46 -11.29 -33.22 -7.36
N PHE A 47 -11.45 -32.44 -8.43
CA PHE A 47 -11.68 -31.00 -8.36
C PHE A 47 -12.91 -30.65 -7.50
N GLN A 48 -14.03 -31.35 -7.71
CA GLN A 48 -15.25 -31.15 -6.91
C GLN A 48 -15.01 -31.48 -5.43
N HIS A 49 -14.25 -32.54 -5.13
CA HIS A 49 -13.96 -32.92 -3.77
C HIS A 49 -13.06 -31.90 -3.05
N ILE A 50 -12.04 -31.38 -3.73
CA ILE A 50 -11.16 -30.32 -3.23
C ILE A 50 -11.96 -29.04 -3.03
N SER A 51 -12.77 -28.64 -4.00
CA SER A 51 -13.62 -27.44 -3.92
C SER A 51 -14.56 -27.50 -2.72
N LYS A 52 -15.22 -28.63 -2.49
CA LYS A 52 -16.09 -28.83 -1.34
C LYS A 52 -15.34 -28.69 -0.01
N TYR A 53 -14.14 -29.25 0.08
CA TYR A 53 -13.29 -29.13 1.27
C TYR A 53 -12.91 -27.67 1.56
N ILE A 54 -12.44 -26.94 0.53
CA ILE A 54 -12.04 -25.53 0.64
C ILE A 54 -13.24 -24.65 1.05
N ILE A 55 -14.41 -24.86 0.45
CA ILE A 55 -15.64 -24.11 0.79
C ILE A 55 -16.04 -24.36 2.24
N ASN A 56 -15.99 -25.62 2.70
CA ASN A 56 -16.37 -25.93 4.08
C ASN A 56 -15.38 -25.35 5.10
N ARG A 57 -14.08 -25.47 4.82
CA ARG A 57 -13.02 -24.91 5.66
C ARG A 57 -13.10 -23.39 5.73
N SER A 58 -13.31 -22.72 4.60
CA SER A 58 -13.44 -21.26 4.54
C SER A 58 -14.68 -20.76 5.28
N ARG A 59 -15.84 -21.41 5.12
CA ARG A 59 -17.05 -21.07 5.89
C ARG A 59 -16.84 -21.14 7.39
N ALA A 60 -16.21 -22.21 7.89
CA ALA A 60 -15.92 -22.35 9.31
C ALA A 60 -15.01 -21.22 9.82
N LEU A 61 -13.95 -20.88 9.06
CA LEU A 61 -13.05 -19.78 9.41
C LEU A 61 -13.74 -18.42 9.38
N LEU A 62 -14.60 -18.17 8.39
CA LEU A 62 -15.37 -16.93 8.29
C LEU A 62 -16.29 -16.76 9.50
N TYR A 63 -17.00 -17.82 9.88
CA TYR A 63 -17.89 -17.80 11.04
C TYR A 63 -17.14 -17.46 12.34
N MET A 64 -15.96 -18.08 12.56
CA MET A 64 -15.13 -17.76 13.72
C MET A 64 -14.61 -16.32 13.69
N LYS A 65 -14.25 -15.79 12.51
CA LYS A 65 -13.78 -14.40 12.39
C LYS A 65 -14.90 -13.41 12.63
N GLU A 66 -16.08 -13.66 12.10
CA GLU A 66 -17.27 -12.85 12.29
C GLU A 66 -17.65 -12.78 13.78
N ASP A 67 -17.71 -13.93 14.46
CA ASP A 67 -17.99 -13.97 15.90
C ASP A 67 -16.94 -13.21 16.72
N ASN A 68 -15.65 -13.34 16.39
CA ASN A 68 -14.60 -12.56 17.06
C ASN A 68 -14.73 -11.05 16.82
N LEU A 69 -15.10 -10.63 15.61
CA LEU A 69 -15.33 -9.23 15.29
C LEU A 69 -16.55 -8.69 16.04
N GLN A 70 -17.63 -9.46 16.10
CA GLN A 70 -18.84 -9.10 16.84
C GLN A 70 -18.54 -8.95 18.34
N ARG A 71 -17.78 -9.89 18.93
CA ARG A 71 -17.32 -9.78 20.33
C ARG A 71 -16.49 -8.52 20.56
N LYS A 72 -15.59 -8.15 19.63
CA LYS A 72 -14.83 -6.90 19.71
C LYS A 72 -15.74 -5.67 19.64
N ILE A 73 -16.68 -5.63 18.70
CA ILE A 73 -17.64 -4.53 18.56
C ILE A 73 -18.43 -4.34 19.87
N ASN A 74 -18.97 -5.42 20.42
CA ASN A 74 -19.70 -5.40 21.69
C ASN A 74 -18.81 -4.94 22.86
N SER A 75 -17.53 -5.30 22.87
CA SER A 75 -16.56 -4.82 23.86
C SER A 75 -16.28 -3.31 23.75
N PHE A 76 -16.32 -2.74 22.55
CA PHE A 76 -16.16 -1.29 22.35
C PHE A 76 -17.40 -0.52 22.77
N GLN A 77 -18.60 -1.04 22.50
CA GLN A 77 -19.86 -0.44 22.96
C GLN A 77 -19.96 -0.40 24.49
N SER A 78 -19.50 -1.45 25.18
CA SER A 78 -19.49 -1.49 26.66
C SER A 78 -18.40 -0.58 27.29
N ARG A 79 -17.29 -0.32 26.58
CA ARG A 79 -16.20 0.58 27.03
C ARG A 79 -16.50 2.07 26.83
N GLN A 80 -17.61 2.43 26.19
CA GLN A 80 -17.95 3.80 25.81
C GLN A 80 -18.23 4.77 26.98
N ARG A 81 -18.00 4.35 28.24
CA ARG A 81 -18.37 5.13 29.44
C ARG A 81 -17.33 6.09 29.99
N ARG A 82 -16.08 6.13 29.50
CA ARG A 82 -15.12 7.18 29.92
C ARG A 82 -14.17 7.51 28.79
N VAL A 83 -14.43 8.60 28.07
CA VAL A 83 -13.42 9.25 27.23
C VAL A 83 -12.38 9.82 28.19
N PRO A 84 -11.12 9.35 28.20
CA PRO A 84 -10.08 10.00 28.98
C PRO A 84 -9.98 11.45 28.50
N ARG A 85 -10.05 12.42 29.40
CA ARG A 85 -9.73 13.80 29.04
C ARG A 85 -8.26 13.82 28.63
N ILE A 86 -8.00 14.03 27.34
CA ILE A 86 -6.65 14.28 26.86
C ILE A 86 -6.31 15.70 27.26
N ASP A 87 -5.24 15.85 28.03
CA ASP A 87 -4.76 17.17 28.43
C ASP A 87 -4.18 17.87 27.19
N GLN A 88 -4.72 19.05 26.86
CA GLN A 88 -4.23 19.85 25.73
C GLN A 88 -2.82 20.39 26.00
N ASN A 89 -2.35 20.36 27.26
CA ASN A 89 -0.98 20.70 27.65
C ASN A 89 0.10 19.77 27.07
N VAL A 90 -0.30 18.66 26.43
CA VAL A 90 0.64 17.75 25.75
C VAL A 90 1.18 18.38 24.45
N VAL A 91 0.49 19.37 23.87
CA VAL A 91 0.91 20.01 22.60
C VAL A 91 1.85 21.17 22.88
N LYS A 92 3.16 20.95 22.69
CA LYS A 92 4.15 22.02 22.68
C LYS A 92 4.25 22.61 21.28
N ASN A 93 3.74 23.84 21.12
CA ASN A 93 3.90 24.56 19.87
C ASN A 93 5.33 25.09 19.75
N LEU A 94 6.11 24.49 18.85
CA LEU A 94 7.48 24.92 18.55
C LEU A 94 7.54 26.02 17.47
N SER A 95 6.39 26.41 16.91
CA SER A 95 6.26 27.45 15.89
C SER A 95 5.90 28.80 16.50
N SER A 96 6.30 29.89 15.83
CA SER A 96 5.83 31.24 16.13
C SER A 96 4.38 31.49 15.72
N ARG A 97 3.76 30.57 14.96
CA ARG A 97 2.34 30.64 14.57
C ARG A 97 1.46 30.19 15.74
N ILE A 98 0.48 31.02 16.11
CA ILE A 98 -0.59 30.63 17.05
C ILE A 98 -1.45 29.53 16.40
N LEU A 99 -1.57 28.39 17.08
CA LEU A 99 -2.44 27.29 16.66
C LEU A 99 -3.88 27.60 17.05
N SER A 100 -4.81 27.29 16.16
CA SER A 100 -6.24 27.30 16.46
C SER A 100 -6.58 26.19 17.46
N HIS A 101 -7.76 26.31 18.09
CA HIS A 101 -8.27 25.29 19.01
C HIS A 101 -8.40 23.92 18.34
N ASP A 102 -8.85 23.89 17.08
CA ASP A 102 -9.00 22.66 16.30
C ASP A 102 -7.66 22.01 15.97
N GLU A 103 -6.65 22.81 15.60
CA GLU A 103 -5.29 22.32 15.36
C GLU A 103 -4.67 21.73 16.64
N THR A 104 -4.84 22.42 17.77
CA THR A 104 -4.34 21.97 19.08
C THR A 104 -5.03 20.69 19.55
N ASP A 105 -6.36 20.60 19.41
CA ASP A 105 -7.13 19.39 19.78
C ASP A 105 -6.72 18.19 18.93
N CYS A 106 -6.54 18.37 17.63
CA CYS A 106 -6.10 17.31 16.73
C CYS A 106 -4.66 16.84 16.99
N LEU A 107 -3.72 17.76 17.25
CA LEU A 107 -2.35 17.42 17.66
C LEU A 107 -2.33 16.69 19.01
N ALA A 108 -3.16 17.12 19.97
CA ALA A 108 -3.28 16.45 21.27
C ALA A 108 -3.77 15.00 21.12
N HIS A 109 -4.59 14.75 20.11
CA HIS A 109 -5.05 13.41 19.75
C HIS A 109 -4.10 12.65 18.80
N GLY A 110 -2.89 13.18 18.53
CA GLY A 110 -1.84 12.52 17.75
C GLY A 110 -2.05 12.54 16.23
N LEU A 111 -2.92 13.41 15.71
CA LEU A 111 -2.94 13.69 14.28
C LEU A 111 -1.80 14.65 13.94
N ASP A 112 -0.80 14.16 13.20
CA ASP A 112 0.18 15.02 12.57
C ASP A 112 -0.51 15.84 11.48
N TYR A 113 -0.72 17.13 11.74
CA TYR A 113 -0.75 18.06 10.64
C TYR A 113 0.68 18.13 10.13
N GLY A 114 0.88 17.75 8.87
CA GLY A 114 1.99 18.30 8.12
C GLY A 114 1.82 19.82 8.19
N LEU A 115 2.53 20.47 9.11
CA LEU A 115 2.60 21.91 9.20
C LEU A 115 3.30 22.35 7.91
N VAL A 116 2.54 22.58 6.85
CA VAL A 116 3.06 23.22 5.66
C VAL A 116 3.63 24.55 6.14
N PRO A 117 4.96 24.77 6.02
CA PRO A 117 5.57 25.99 6.51
C PRO A 117 4.85 27.19 5.87
N LYS A 118 4.60 28.25 6.64
CA LYS A 118 3.91 29.47 6.15
C LYS A 118 4.56 30.07 4.88
N LYS A 119 5.82 29.74 4.64
CA LYS A 119 6.54 29.96 3.38
C LYS A 119 7.04 28.60 2.91
N ALA A 120 6.13 27.83 2.32
CA ALA A 120 6.53 26.89 1.30
C ALA A 120 7.15 27.74 0.20
N ASP A 121 8.46 27.63 0.02
CA ASP A 121 9.12 28.34 -1.07
C ASP A 121 8.67 27.65 -2.36
N ASP A 122 7.63 28.21 -2.99
CA ASP A 122 6.98 27.65 -4.18
C ASP A 122 8.02 27.36 -5.27
N MET A 123 9.10 28.15 -5.34
CA MET A 123 10.22 27.90 -6.25
C MET A 123 11.00 26.64 -5.90
N ASN A 124 11.21 26.34 -4.62
CA ASN A 124 11.86 25.09 -4.20
C ASN A 124 10.94 23.89 -4.38
N ILE A 125 9.63 24.04 -4.20
CA ILE A 125 8.67 22.96 -4.45
C ILE A 125 8.58 22.67 -5.94
N VAL A 126 8.42 23.70 -6.77
CA VAL A 126 8.41 23.58 -8.23
C VAL A 126 9.75 23.03 -8.72
N SER A 127 10.89 23.53 -8.23
CA SER A 127 12.21 23.00 -8.58
C SER A 127 12.39 21.55 -8.15
N ASN A 128 11.89 21.13 -6.99
CA ASN A 128 11.94 19.73 -6.56
C ASN A 128 11.06 18.83 -7.44
N ILE A 129 9.88 19.31 -7.84
CA ILE A 129 8.97 18.61 -8.75
C ILE A 129 9.59 18.52 -10.16
N GLU A 130 10.14 19.62 -10.67
CA GLU A 130 10.84 19.67 -11.96
C GLU A 130 12.06 18.76 -11.97
N ASN A 131 12.90 18.80 -10.92
CA ASN A 131 14.04 17.90 -10.76
C ASN A 131 13.61 16.43 -10.68
N PHE A 132 12.46 16.14 -10.06
CA PHE A 132 11.90 14.79 -10.02
C PHE A 132 11.48 14.32 -11.42
N PHE A 133 10.76 15.15 -12.18
CA PHE A 133 10.35 14.81 -13.54
C PHE A 133 11.54 14.76 -14.52
N HIS A 134 12.55 15.62 -14.35
CA HIS A 134 13.80 15.54 -15.11
C HIS A 134 14.51 14.23 -14.84
N ARG A 135 14.66 13.80 -13.57
CA ARG A 135 15.24 12.49 -13.25
C ARG A 135 14.46 11.34 -13.86
N ILE A 136 13.13 11.37 -13.85
CA ILE A 136 12.32 10.33 -14.51
C ILE A 136 12.55 10.34 -16.03
N THR A 137 12.64 11.52 -16.63
CA THR A 137 12.88 11.68 -18.07
C THR A 137 14.28 11.20 -18.44
N ASP A 138 15.30 11.52 -17.65
CA ASP A 138 16.67 11.07 -17.84
C ASP A 138 16.79 9.56 -17.67
N ILE A 139 16.09 8.97 -16.70
CA ILE A 139 15.99 7.51 -16.53
C ILE A 139 15.33 6.89 -17.76
N SER A 140 14.25 7.47 -18.27
CA SER A 140 13.54 7.01 -19.46
C SER A 140 14.40 7.11 -20.73
N GLN A 141 15.13 8.21 -20.90
CA GLN A 141 16.06 8.42 -22.01
C GLN A 141 17.28 7.50 -21.92
N HIS A 142 17.81 7.28 -20.72
CA HIS A 142 18.88 6.32 -20.47
C HIS A 142 18.42 4.90 -20.79
N HIS A 143 17.21 4.52 -20.38
CA HIS A 143 16.61 3.23 -20.72
C HIS A 143 16.41 3.08 -22.23
N LYS A 144 15.94 4.12 -22.92
CA LYS A 144 15.79 4.11 -24.39
C LYS A 144 17.13 3.98 -25.11
N LYS A 145 18.19 4.62 -24.59
CA LYS A 145 19.55 4.48 -25.11
C LYS A 145 20.10 3.06 -24.92
N LEU A 146 19.96 2.49 -23.72
CA LEU A 146 20.30 1.09 -23.43
C LEU A 146 19.57 0.13 -24.37
N MET A 147 18.27 0.32 -24.58
CA MET A 147 17.49 -0.52 -25.50
C MET A 147 17.96 -0.37 -26.96
N SER A 148 18.34 0.83 -27.39
CA SER A 148 18.91 1.04 -28.73
C SER A 148 20.31 0.43 -28.91
N GLU A 149 21.12 0.41 -27.85
CA GLU A 149 22.44 -0.23 -27.85
C GLU A 149 22.33 -1.77 -27.84
N VAL A 150 21.29 -2.34 -27.21
CA VAL A 150 20.97 -3.76 -27.28
C VAL A 150 20.53 -4.15 -28.70
N THR A 151 19.62 -3.39 -29.33
CA THR A 151 19.20 -3.68 -30.71
C THR A 151 20.30 -3.56 -31.76
N ASN A 152 21.36 -2.79 -31.48
CA ASN A 152 22.53 -2.67 -32.35
C ASN A 152 23.57 -3.79 -32.14
N LYS A 153 23.45 -4.59 -31.08
CA LYS A 153 24.32 -5.76 -30.82
C LYS A 153 23.75 -7.07 -31.36
N ASP A 154 22.46 -7.12 -31.72
CA ASP A 154 21.81 -8.30 -32.32
C ASP A 154 22.12 -8.49 -33.82
N THR A 155 23.06 -7.74 -34.40
CA THR A 155 23.51 -7.90 -35.80
C THR A 155 24.93 -8.47 -35.95
N VAL A 156 25.51 -9.08 -34.91
CA VAL A 156 26.78 -9.80 -35.04
C VAL A 156 26.64 -11.23 -34.51
N ASP A 157 26.74 -12.17 -35.45
CA ASP A 157 26.99 -13.60 -35.24
C ASP A 157 27.98 -13.89 -34.12
N GLY A 158 27.67 -14.89 -33.30
CA GLY A 158 28.66 -15.55 -32.43
C GLY A 158 28.08 -15.89 -31.06
N CYS A 159 27.80 -17.17 -30.84
CA CYS A 159 27.58 -17.72 -29.51
C CYS A 159 28.79 -17.42 -28.62
N ASP A 160 28.64 -16.53 -27.64
CA ASP A 160 29.50 -16.53 -26.46
C ASP A 160 28.61 -16.56 -25.22
N VAL A 161 28.74 -17.66 -24.48
CA VAL A 161 28.13 -17.83 -23.16
C VAL A 161 28.83 -16.87 -22.20
N CYS A 162 28.20 -15.73 -21.94
CA CYS A 162 28.66 -14.82 -20.90
C CYS A 162 28.26 -15.36 -19.52
N VAL A 163 29.24 -15.81 -18.75
CA VAL A 163 29.09 -16.04 -17.31
C VAL A 163 28.95 -14.68 -16.65
N LEU A 164 27.73 -14.37 -16.17
CA LEU A 164 27.42 -13.12 -15.47
C LEU A 164 28.26 -13.00 -14.19
N ASP A 165 28.86 -11.83 -13.95
CA ASP A 165 29.53 -11.54 -12.69
C ASP A 165 28.48 -11.47 -11.55
N SER A 166 28.91 -11.83 -10.35
CA SER A 166 28.18 -11.80 -9.08
C SER A 166 27.31 -10.55 -8.85
N LYS A 167 27.76 -9.38 -9.33
CA LYS A 167 26.99 -8.13 -9.27
C LYS A 167 25.83 -8.08 -10.25
N GLU A 168 25.99 -8.65 -11.44
CA GLU A 168 24.95 -8.71 -12.47
C GLU A 168 23.88 -9.74 -12.11
N MET A 169 24.27 -10.84 -11.47
CA MET A 169 23.36 -11.83 -10.87
C MET A 169 22.46 -11.20 -9.78
N THR A 170 23.00 -10.27 -8.99
CA THR A 170 22.24 -9.58 -7.92
C THR A 170 21.20 -8.63 -8.52
N LEU A 171 21.52 -7.92 -9.59
CA LEU A 171 20.58 -7.07 -10.31
C LEU A 171 19.49 -7.90 -11.01
N ALA A 172 19.85 -9.01 -11.67
CA ALA A 172 18.88 -9.91 -12.31
C ALA A 172 17.90 -10.53 -11.29
N SER A 173 18.36 -10.86 -10.08
CA SER A 173 17.48 -11.35 -9.01
C SER A 173 16.51 -10.27 -8.50
N SER A 174 16.94 -9.01 -8.50
CA SER A 174 16.11 -7.87 -8.06
C SER A 174 15.03 -7.50 -9.08
N PHE A 175 15.26 -7.79 -10.37
CA PHE A 175 14.26 -7.58 -11.42
C PHE A 175 13.18 -8.66 -11.45
N ARG A 176 13.49 -9.91 -11.09
CA ARG A 176 12.45 -10.96 -10.96
C ARG A 176 11.42 -10.65 -9.88
N SER A 177 11.83 -10.03 -8.78
CA SER A 177 10.92 -9.59 -7.70
C SER A 177 10.04 -8.38 -8.04
N ILE A 178 10.22 -7.76 -9.20
CA ILE A 178 9.39 -6.64 -9.67
C ILE A 178 8.33 -7.14 -10.67
N THR A 179 8.52 -8.32 -11.25
CA THR A 179 7.63 -8.89 -12.28
C THR A 179 6.76 -10.06 -11.80
N ASP A 180 6.96 -10.56 -10.59
CA ASP A 180 6.09 -11.53 -9.89
C ASP A 180 5.35 -10.86 -8.73
#